data_AF-A0AAD3G0D7-F1
#
_entry.id   AF-A0AAD3G0D7-F1
#
_cell.length_a   1.000
_cell.length_b   1.000
_cell.length_c   1.000
_cell.angle_alpha   90.00
_cell.angle_beta   90.00
_cell.angle_gamma   90.00
#
_symmetry.space_group_name_H-M   'P 1'
#
loop_
_entity.id
_entity.type
_entity.pdbx_description
1 polymer ?
#
loop_
_entity_poly.entity_id
_entity_poly.type
_entity_poly.pdbx_seq_one_letter_code
_entity_poly.pdbx_strand_id
1 'polypeptide(L)'
;MQLTNLSEAELIASAGGDPWAINQSLQAGSPFQISQLAQAFHTAGRCTAEADHAFEDARKRFDAAWNHQNGDHPINDSDEVQRVTKSLGAQSLQLPKIGADLEGIAASLAEAQKAGAQEIAELERELRGLDNITGAINHDLTLDLSASERSELESLKKAVHADAVDDVRDALKQMNSIRNGYSETLRKSMDSLHTEGYDPPTTVDTWMESPLKPGEVRDLGPVAGTGGVPGIPGIGAADLGEVVEIPGQPGKYLAIFGDSFSGNKMGDGEHYRSVAVPVTFDAEGHPHFGAPLTGPEGSGHELFPIPSDAKGVTDTLPSGTITLGDKTYMMVTGTKDDLKPVASWLVEVNGDPGKGWTMVPGSFRGAGDAPTQVSGYKGSDGKVYIAADSFDRSRGITMYRADPANVFERDKWQPWTGKDWGNPRDQAVQVTNDRYGELSFREIGGRPVLSGFNVDAHKGSVEVRVGTSPTDMFGADVPTTLVVQNGDPGAPKFMPQPYGGYILPGSTLDDLKLLGSQWNTAKDGNGVPVGTPYNTREFQLNPFH
;
A
#
# COMPACT_ATOMS: atom_id res chain seq x y z
N MET A 1 21.03 6.82 19.50
CA MET A 1 21.57 8.21 19.60
C MET A 1 21.10 8.92 20.87
N GLN A 2 21.68 10.08 21.23
CA GLN A 2 21.08 11.03 22.20
C GLN A 2 21.18 12.45 21.61
N LEU A 3 20.02 13.08 21.38
CA LEU A 3 19.86 14.47 20.92
C LEU A 3 19.39 15.33 22.10
N THR A 4 19.82 16.60 22.16
CA THR A 4 19.53 17.49 23.31
C THR A 4 18.49 18.55 22.98
N ASN A 5 18.46 19.01 21.72
CA ASN A 5 17.64 20.11 21.23
C ASN A 5 16.59 19.65 20.20
N LEU A 6 16.82 18.53 19.53
CA LEU A 6 15.91 17.85 18.61
C LEU A 6 15.29 16.61 19.28
N SER A 7 14.09 16.24 18.86
CA SER A 7 13.35 15.09 19.39
C SER A 7 13.27 13.98 18.36
N GLU A 8 13.89 12.83 18.64
CA GLU A 8 13.86 11.66 17.76
C GLU A 8 12.41 11.22 17.42
N ALA A 9 11.53 11.18 18.41
CA ALA A 9 10.13 10.81 18.21
C ALA A 9 9.36 11.80 17.31
N GLU A 10 9.72 13.08 17.35
CA GLU A 10 9.11 14.09 16.48
C GLU A 10 9.66 13.96 15.06
N LEU A 11 10.98 13.80 14.90
CA LEU A 11 11.60 13.60 13.60
C LEU A 11 11.06 12.35 12.89
N ILE A 12 10.87 11.23 13.62
CA ILE A 12 10.23 10.01 13.10
C ILE A 12 8.80 10.29 12.60
N ALA A 13 8.01 11.00 13.41
CA ALA A 13 6.64 11.34 13.06
C ALA A 13 6.55 12.27 11.84
N SER A 14 7.46 13.24 11.74
CA SER A 14 7.56 14.21 10.63
C SER A 14 8.08 13.58 9.34
N ALA A 15 9.00 12.61 9.45
CA ALA A 15 9.52 11.84 8.32
C ALA A 15 8.55 10.77 7.80
N GLY A 16 7.59 10.34 8.63
CA GLY A 16 6.57 9.35 8.26
C GLY A 16 6.99 7.89 8.44
N GLY A 17 8.02 7.64 9.24
CA GLY A 17 8.49 6.29 9.57
C GLY A 17 9.80 6.29 10.35
N ASP A 18 10.13 5.13 10.93
CA ASP A 18 11.28 4.93 11.79
C ASP A 18 12.40 4.15 11.07
N PRO A 19 13.44 4.83 10.55
CA PRO A 19 14.58 4.16 9.91
C PRO A 19 15.38 3.28 10.89
N TRP A 20 15.45 3.65 12.17
CA TRP A 20 16.17 2.89 13.19
C TRP A 20 15.51 1.54 13.46
N ALA A 21 14.17 1.50 13.52
CA ALA A 21 13.41 0.26 13.65
C ALA A 21 13.62 -0.67 12.45
N ILE A 22 13.65 -0.13 11.22
CA ILE A 22 13.96 -0.93 10.02
C ILE A 22 15.36 -1.53 10.13
N ASN A 23 16.37 -0.72 10.47
CA ASN A 23 17.72 -1.23 10.63
C ASN A 23 17.78 -2.30 11.73
N GLN A 24 17.16 -2.07 12.89
CA GLN A 24 17.10 -3.03 13.98
C GLN A 24 16.51 -4.37 13.53
N SER A 25 15.47 -4.35 12.68
CA SER A 25 14.87 -5.56 12.13
C SER A 25 15.85 -6.36 11.25
N LEU A 26 16.67 -5.68 10.44
CA LEU A 26 17.71 -6.32 9.63
C LEU A 26 18.84 -6.88 10.52
N GLN A 27 19.27 -6.13 11.54
CA GLN A 27 20.33 -6.55 12.46
C GLN A 27 19.93 -7.75 13.34
N ALA A 28 18.64 -8.02 13.51
CA ALA A 28 18.16 -9.17 14.27
C ALA A 28 18.41 -10.52 13.56
N GLY A 29 18.63 -10.51 12.25
CA GLY A 29 18.94 -11.70 11.47
C GLY A 29 20.38 -12.21 11.67
N SER A 30 20.62 -13.50 11.39
CA SER A 30 21.94 -14.12 11.54
C SER A 30 22.48 -14.68 10.22
N PRO A 31 23.24 -13.89 9.43
CA PRO A 31 23.90 -14.38 8.22
C PRO A 31 24.77 -15.62 8.48
N PHE A 32 25.45 -15.65 9.62
CA PHE A 32 26.36 -16.74 9.99
C PHE A 32 25.64 -18.08 10.14
N GLN A 33 24.44 -18.10 10.74
CA GLN A 33 23.67 -19.33 10.88
C GLN A 33 23.21 -19.86 9.52
N ILE A 34 22.80 -18.97 8.61
CA ILE A 34 22.38 -19.31 7.25
C ILE A 34 23.58 -19.86 6.45
N SER A 35 24.75 -19.22 6.54
CA SER A 35 25.98 -19.68 5.87
C SER A 35 26.47 -21.03 6.42
N GLN A 36 26.32 -21.32 7.72
CA GLN A 36 26.64 -22.65 8.24
C GLN A 36 25.73 -23.74 7.64
N LEU A 37 24.44 -23.44 7.47
CA LEU A 37 23.51 -24.35 6.83
C LEU A 37 23.85 -24.54 5.34
N ALA A 38 24.16 -23.44 4.64
CA ALA A 38 24.63 -23.47 3.26
C ALA A 38 25.87 -24.37 3.10
N GLN A 39 26.85 -24.22 3.99
CA GLN A 39 28.07 -25.05 4.02
C GLN A 39 27.77 -26.53 4.26
N ALA A 40 26.77 -26.85 5.10
CA ALA A 40 26.34 -28.22 5.33
C ALA A 40 25.76 -28.86 4.05
N PHE A 41 24.88 -28.14 3.34
CA PHE A 41 24.32 -28.58 2.05
C PHE A 41 25.38 -28.72 0.97
N HIS A 42 26.28 -27.75 0.86
CA HIS A 42 27.41 -27.81 -0.08
C HIS A 42 28.32 -29.02 0.19
N THR A 43 28.63 -29.29 1.47
CA THR A 43 29.44 -30.45 1.86
C THR A 43 28.71 -31.76 1.58
N ALA A 44 27.41 -31.84 1.86
CA ALA A 44 26.59 -33.01 1.55
C ALA A 44 26.55 -33.28 0.04
N GLY A 45 26.38 -32.25 -0.79
CA GLY A 45 26.42 -32.37 -2.24
C GLY A 45 27.74 -32.94 -2.76
N ARG A 46 28.88 -32.46 -2.22
CA ARG A 46 30.21 -33.01 -2.57
C ARG A 46 30.33 -34.49 -2.18
N CYS A 47 29.92 -34.87 -0.98
CA CYS A 47 29.94 -36.27 -0.54
C CYS A 47 29.05 -37.16 -1.42
N THR A 48 27.86 -36.69 -1.82
CA THR A 48 26.97 -37.43 -2.72
C THR A 48 27.59 -37.60 -4.11
N ALA A 49 28.24 -36.57 -4.65
CA ALA A 49 28.96 -36.67 -5.92
C ALA A 49 30.15 -37.66 -5.86
N GLU A 50 30.91 -37.64 -4.76
CA GLU A 50 32.01 -38.60 -4.54
C GLU A 50 31.47 -40.04 -4.42
N ALA A 51 30.34 -40.24 -3.74
CA ALA A 51 29.69 -41.55 -3.62
C ALA A 51 29.13 -42.06 -4.95
N ASP A 52 28.52 -41.18 -5.76
CA ASP A 52 28.04 -41.51 -7.10
C ASP A 52 29.18 -41.97 -8.01
N HIS A 53 30.31 -41.22 -8.02
CA HIS A 53 31.50 -41.62 -8.77
C HIS A 53 32.06 -42.97 -8.31
N ALA A 54 32.14 -43.21 -7.00
CA ALA A 54 32.60 -44.49 -6.45
C ALA A 54 31.68 -45.66 -6.84
N PHE A 55 30.36 -45.43 -6.85
CA PHE A 55 29.36 -46.41 -7.29
C PHE A 55 29.50 -46.71 -8.80
N GLU A 56 29.65 -45.69 -9.63
CA GLU A 56 29.88 -45.86 -11.06
C GLU A 56 31.17 -46.64 -11.36
N ASP A 57 32.25 -46.35 -10.64
CA ASP A 57 33.51 -47.07 -10.79
C ASP A 57 33.40 -48.52 -10.32
N ALA A 58 32.68 -48.78 -9.22
CA ALA A 58 32.37 -50.13 -8.78
C ALA A 58 31.54 -50.89 -9.83
N ARG A 59 30.57 -50.22 -10.46
CA ARG A 59 29.77 -50.77 -11.58
C ARG A 59 30.65 -51.14 -12.77
N LYS A 60 31.48 -50.21 -13.26
CA LYS A 60 32.43 -50.45 -14.37
C LYS A 60 33.34 -51.65 -14.09
N ARG A 61 33.83 -51.75 -12.85
CA ARG A 61 34.68 -52.87 -12.40
C ARG A 61 33.92 -54.20 -12.36
N PHE A 62 32.68 -54.19 -11.89
CA PHE A 62 31.81 -55.38 -11.89
C PHE A 62 31.54 -55.85 -13.31
N ASP A 63 31.12 -54.94 -14.21
CA ASP A 63 30.84 -55.26 -15.62
C ASP A 63 32.07 -55.86 -16.32
N ALA A 64 33.27 -55.32 -16.04
CA ALA A 64 34.52 -55.83 -16.61
C ALA A 64 34.94 -57.20 -16.05
N ALA A 65 34.54 -57.54 -14.83
CA ALA A 65 34.94 -58.78 -14.14
C ALA A 65 33.91 -59.91 -14.27
N TRP A 66 32.66 -59.60 -14.65
CA TRP A 66 31.56 -60.56 -14.69
C TRP A 66 31.62 -61.48 -15.91
N ASN A 67 31.66 -62.79 -15.68
CA ASN A 67 31.74 -63.81 -16.74
C ASN A 67 30.36 -64.44 -16.96
N HIS A 68 29.76 -64.20 -18.13
CA HIS A 68 28.34 -64.31 -18.46
C HIS A 68 27.83 -65.76 -18.63
N GLN A 69 28.11 -66.67 -17.68
CA GLN A 69 27.99 -68.10 -17.95
C GLN A 69 26.56 -68.65 -18.08
N ASN A 70 25.51 -67.92 -17.69
CA ASN A 70 24.12 -68.44 -17.73
C ASN A 70 23.06 -67.50 -18.34
N GLY A 71 23.45 -66.40 -19.00
CA GLY A 71 22.49 -65.53 -19.70
C GLY A 71 21.55 -64.69 -18.80
N ASP A 72 21.72 -64.72 -17.48
CA ASP A 72 20.99 -63.85 -16.56
C ASP A 72 21.51 -62.39 -16.65
N HIS A 73 20.57 -61.44 -16.64
CA HIS A 73 20.87 -60.00 -16.67
C HIS A 73 21.61 -59.57 -15.38
N PRO A 74 22.67 -58.75 -15.47
CA PRO A 74 23.38 -58.26 -14.30
C PRO A 74 22.42 -57.51 -13.35
N ILE A 75 22.72 -57.53 -12.04
CA ILE A 75 21.97 -56.73 -11.04
C ILE A 75 21.92 -55.23 -11.41
N ASN A 76 22.85 -54.78 -12.26
CA ASN A 76 22.95 -53.43 -12.83
C ASN A 76 21.79 -53.07 -13.78
N ASP A 77 21.11 -54.07 -14.36
CA ASP A 77 19.92 -53.90 -15.20
C ASP A 77 18.61 -53.91 -14.37
N SER A 78 18.70 -54.11 -13.06
CA SER A 78 17.55 -54.04 -12.16
C SER A 78 16.99 -52.62 -12.11
N ASP A 79 15.66 -52.51 -12.22
CA ASP A 79 14.92 -51.26 -12.05
C ASP A 79 15.31 -50.54 -10.76
N GLU A 80 15.61 -51.29 -9.70
CA GLU A 80 16.01 -50.75 -8.40
C GLU A 80 17.38 -50.10 -8.43
N VAL A 81 18.35 -50.69 -9.13
CA VAL A 81 19.71 -50.13 -9.27
C VAL A 81 19.67 -48.88 -10.14
N GLN A 82 18.94 -48.90 -11.27
CA GLN A 82 18.77 -47.72 -12.11
C GLN A 82 18.05 -46.57 -11.39
N ARG A 83 17.05 -46.89 -10.57
CA ARG A 83 16.33 -45.92 -9.73
C ARG A 83 17.26 -45.27 -8.71
N VAL A 84 18.08 -46.06 -8.02
CA VAL A 84 19.05 -45.55 -7.03
C VAL A 84 20.13 -44.69 -7.71
N THR A 85 20.70 -45.12 -8.85
CA THR A 85 21.68 -44.32 -9.61
C THR A 85 21.08 -42.98 -10.07
N LYS A 86 19.86 -42.98 -10.63
CA LYS A 86 19.18 -41.73 -11.00
C LYS A 86 18.91 -40.83 -9.81
N SER A 87 18.51 -41.41 -8.66
CA SER A 87 18.25 -40.65 -7.44
C SER A 87 19.51 -40.02 -6.84
N LEU A 88 20.63 -40.76 -6.79
CA LEU A 88 21.90 -40.24 -6.29
C LEU A 88 22.48 -39.17 -7.21
N GLY A 89 22.41 -39.37 -8.53
CA GLY A 89 22.80 -38.37 -9.53
C GLY A 89 21.92 -37.11 -9.51
N ALA A 90 20.61 -37.24 -9.23
CA ALA A 90 19.74 -36.07 -9.05
C ALA A 90 20.11 -35.30 -7.77
N GLN A 91 20.30 -35.99 -6.65
CA GLN A 91 20.67 -35.38 -5.38
C GLN A 91 22.06 -34.70 -5.40
N SER A 92 23.02 -35.25 -6.18
CA SER A 92 24.34 -34.64 -6.34
C SER A 92 24.29 -33.28 -7.04
N LEU A 93 23.23 -32.99 -7.80
CA LEU A 93 22.98 -31.71 -8.46
C LEU A 93 22.09 -30.76 -7.63
N GLN A 94 21.15 -31.29 -6.84
CA GLN A 94 20.21 -30.49 -6.03
C GLN A 94 20.87 -29.90 -4.77
N LEU A 95 21.64 -30.70 -4.03
CA LEU A 95 22.23 -30.26 -2.75
C LEU A 95 23.19 -29.06 -2.87
N PRO A 96 24.07 -28.98 -3.90
CA PRO A 96 24.91 -27.80 -4.10
C PRO A 96 24.12 -26.54 -4.45
N LYS A 97 22.99 -26.66 -5.16
CA LYS A 97 22.13 -25.51 -5.49
C LYS A 97 21.44 -24.95 -4.25
N ILE A 98 20.87 -25.83 -3.42
CA ILE A 98 20.33 -25.44 -2.11
C ILE A 98 21.40 -24.72 -1.27
N GLY A 99 22.62 -25.26 -1.27
CA GLY A 99 23.76 -24.60 -0.61
C GLY A 99 24.06 -23.21 -1.19
N ALA A 100 24.05 -23.05 -2.52
CA ALA A 100 24.29 -21.77 -3.16
C ALA A 100 23.20 -20.73 -2.89
N ASP A 101 21.93 -21.14 -2.90
CA ASP A 101 20.79 -20.25 -2.61
C ASP A 101 20.82 -19.76 -1.16
N LEU A 102 21.10 -20.65 -0.21
CA LEU A 102 21.27 -20.30 1.20
C LEU A 102 22.48 -19.36 1.43
N GLU A 103 23.61 -19.62 0.77
CA GLU A 103 24.78 -18.73 0.85
C GLU A 103 24.47 -17.35 0.24
N GLY A 104 23.68 -17.31 -0.85
CA GLY A 104 23.17 -16.07 -1.44
C GLY A 104 22.30 -15.26 -0.48
N ILE A 105 21.39 -15.92 0.25
CA ILE A 105 20.59 -15.27 1.30
C ILE A 105 21.49 -14.72 2.40
N ALA A 106 22.46 -15.52 2.88
CA ALA A 106 23.39 -15.11 3.92
C ALA A 106 24.21 -13.88 3.51
N ALA A 107 24.75 -13.89 2.29
CA ALA A 107 25.51 -12.78 1.73
C ALA A 107 24.65 -11.52 1.61
N SER A 108 23.45 -11.64 1.04
CA SER A 108 22.52 -10.52 0.87
C SER A 108 22.10 -9.90 2.22
N LEU A 109 21.82 -10.73 3.23
CA LEU A 109 21.53 -10.22 4.57
C LEU A 109 22.73 -9.49 5.18
N ALA A 110 23.95 -10.04 5.04
CA ALA A 110 25.16 -9.39 5.54
C ALA A 110 25.44 -8.05 4.84
N GLU A 111 25.20 -7.97 3.53
CA GLU A 111 25.29 -6.73 2.76
C GLU A 111 24.24 -5.71 3.21
N ALA A 112 22.99 -6.14 3.40
CA ALA A 112 21.91 -5.29 3.90
C ALA A 112 22.19 -4.78 5.32
N GLN A 113 22.68 -5.66 6.21
CA GLN A 113 23.09 -5.28 7.58
C GLN A 113 24.22 -4.26 7.56
N LYS A 114 25.22 -4.45 6.69
CA LYS A 114 26.34 -3.51 6.55
C LYS A 114 25.88 -2.16 6.02
N ALA A 115 25.09 -2.16 4.94
CA ALA A 115 24.57 -0.94 4.33
C ALA A 115 23.65 -0.18 5.31
N GLY A 116 22.74 -0.88 5.99
CA GLY A 116 21.83 -0.28 6.96
C GLY A 116 22.56 0.30 8.18
N ALA A 117 23.61 -0.37 8.68
CA ALA A 117 24.44 0.18 9.74
C ALA A 117 25.22 1.43 9.32
N GLN A 118 25.67 1.49 8.06
CA GLN A 118 26.34 2.66 7.50
C GLN A 118 25.37 3.84 7.35
N GLU A 119 24.17 3.59 6.83
CA GLU A 119 23.11 4.60 6.68
C GLU A 119 22.71 5.21 8.02
N ILE A 120 22.45 4.37 9.04
CA ILE A 120 22.11 4.87 10.37
C ILE A 120 23.26 5.62 11.03
N ALA A 121 24.52 5.20 10.82
CA ALA A 121 25.67 5.92 11.37
C ALA A 121 25.86 7.29 10.71
N GLU A 122 25.54 7.42 9.42
CA GLU A 122 25.53 8.68 8.69
C GLU A 122 24.44 9.61 9.24
N LEU A 123 23.19 9.13 9.30
CA LEU A 123 22.06 9.86 9.85
C LEU A 123 22.33 10.35 11.28
N GLU A 124 22.84 9.47 12.16
CA GLU A 124 23.16 9.87 13.53
C GLU A 124 24.25 10.95 13.61
N ARG A 125 25.16 11.00 12.63
CA ARG A 125 26.21 12.03 12.56
C ARG A 125 25.63 13.37 12.13
N GLU A 126 24.80 13.37 11.09
CA GLU A 126 24.13 14.56 10.56
C GLU A 126 23.20 15.18 11.62
N LEU A 127 22.36 14.37 12.25
CA LEU A 127 21.44 14.83 13.29
C LEU A 127 22.16 15.40 14.51
N ARG A 128 23.32 14.85 14.92
CA ARG A 128 24.13 15.45 15.99
C ARG A 128 24.69 16.82 15.58
N GLY A 129 25.06 16.99 14.31
CA GLY A 129 25.48 18.27 13.76
C GLY A 129 24.37 19.31 13.86
N LEU A 130 23.18 18.96 13.37
CA LEU A 130 22.00 19.83 13.39
C LEU A 130 21.50 20.12 14.82
N ASP A 131 21.60 19.15 15.73
CA ASP A 131 21.27 19.33 17.15
C ASP A 131 22.19 20.35 17.84
N ASN A 132 23.49 20.30 17.55
CA ASN A 132 24.47 21.26 18.06
C ASN A 132 24.20 22.67 17.53
N ILE A 133 23.88 22.80 16.23
CA ILE A 133 23.51 24.08 15.61
C ILE A 133 22.25 24.63 16.27
N THR A 134 21.23 23.79 16.47
CA THR A 134 19.99 24.17 17.17
C THR A 134 20.28 24.65 18.60
N GLY A 135 21.19 23.99 19.31
CA GLY A 135 21.65 24.43 20.63
C GLY A 135 22.33 25.79 20.62
N ALA A 136 23.18 26.07 19.63
CA ALA A 136 23.83 27.37 19.47
C ALA A 136 22.79 28.48 19.17
N ILE A 137 21.84 28.21 18.28
CA ILE A 137 20.75 29.16 17.98
C ILE A 137 19.89 29.42 19.23
N ASN A 138 19.53 28.37 19.98
CA ASN A 138 18.79 28.50 21.23
C ASN A 138 19.54 29.36 22.26
N HIS A 139 20.87 29.24 22.33
CA HIS A 139 21.71 30.08 23.18
C HIS A 139 21.67 31.54 22.73
N ASP A 140 21.89 31.82 21.44
CA ASP A 140 21.93 33.17 20.89
C ASP A 140 20.58 33.89 21.04
N LEU A 141 19.46 33.16 20.92
CA LEU A 141 18.11 33.69 21.15
C LEU A 141 17.87 34.19 22.59
N THR A 142 18.73 33.84 23.55
CA THR A 142 18.69 34.38 24.93
C THR A 142 19.37 35.73 25.08
N LEU A 143 20.13 36.17 24.07
CA LEU A 143 20.83 37.45 24.08
C LEU A 143 19.86 38.62 23.80
N ASP A 144 20.31 39.84 24.12
CA ASP A 144 19.61 41.06 23.78
C ASP A 144 19.78 41.36 22.28
N LEU A 145 18.81 40.90 21.49
CA LEU A 145 18.81 40.97 20.03
C LEU A 145 17.78 41.98 19.54
N SER A 146 18.07 42.64 18.42
CA SER A 146 17.04 43.38 17.70
C SER A 146 15.95 42.44 17.18
N ALA A 147 14.77 42.99 16.88
CA ALA A 147 13.67 42.21 16.33
C ALA A 147 14.03 41.52 15.00
N SER A 148 14.91 42.14 14.19
CA SER A 148 15.38 41.57 12.92
C SER A 148 16.28 40.35 13.16
N GLU A 149 17.31 40.48 13.99
CA GLU A 149 18.25 39.39 14.29
C GLU A 149 17.54 38.20 14.94
N ARG A 150 16.59 38.46 15.85
CA ARG A 150 15.75 37.40 16.42
C ARG A 150 14.94 36.68 15.35
N SER A 151 14.33 37.41 14.41
CA SER A 151 13.54 36.81 13.33
C SER A 151 14.40 35.97 12.37
N GLU A 152 15.65 36.40 12.11
CA GLU A 152 16.60 35.66 11.28
C GLU A 152 17.02 34.35 11.95
N LEU A 153 17.34 34.37 13.25
CA LEU A 153 17.69 33.16 14.01
C LEU A 153 16.53 32.17 14.11
N GLU A 154 15.31 32.63 14.34
CA GLU A 154 14.13 31.74 14.35
C GLU A 154 13.88 31.12 12.96
N SER A 155 14.12 31.87 11.88
CA SER A 155 14.01 31.36 10.51
C SER A 155 15.09 30.30 10.24
N LEU A 156 16.33 30.55 10.69
CA LEU A 156 17.42 29.59 10.58
C LEU A 156 17.14 28.31 11.37
N LYS A 157 16.61 28.45 12.61
CA LYS A 157 16.21 27.29 13.43
C LYS A 157 15.17 26.42 12.73
N LYS A 158 14.19 27.06 12.07
CA LYS A 158 13.19 26.35 11.27
C LYS A 158 13.81 25.62 10.07
N ALA A 159 14.80 26.22 9.40
CA ALA A 159 15.51 25.58 8.30
C ALA A 159 16.31 24.36 8.79
N VAL A 160 17.06 24.50 9.89
CA VAL A 160 17.83 23.39 10.51
C VAL A 160 16.92 22.23 10.93
N HIS A 161 15.73 22.53 11.46
CA HIS A 161 14.74 21.51 11.79
C HIS A 161 14.20 20.80 10.53
N ALA A 162 13.90 21.56 9.47
CA ALA A 162 13.48 20.98 8.19
C ALA A 162 14.55 20.05 7.61
N ASP A 163 15.82 20.46 7.62
CA ASP A 163 16.96 19.63 7.18
C ASP A 163 17.03 18.33 8.00
N ALA A 164 16.84 18.39 9.32
CA ALA A 164 16.84 17.20 10.17
C ALA A 164 15.70 16.21 9.83
N VAL A 165 14.52 16.73 9.48
CA VAL A 165 13.40 15.90 9.03
C VAL A 165 13.69 15.30 7.65
N ASP A 166 14.32 16.06 6.76
CA ASP A 166 14.70 15.61 5.43
C ASP A 166 15.76 14.50 5.50
N ASP A 167 16.79 14.63 6.34
CA ASP A 167 17.81 13.60 6.59
C ASP A 167 17.18 12.28 7.10
N VAL A 168 16.24 12.36 8.06
CA VAL A 168 15.52 11.16 8.55
C VAL A 168 14.67 10.55 7.44
N ARG A 169 14.07 11.35 6.57
CA ARG A 169 13.26 10.85 5.44
C ARG A 169 14.13 10.17 4.39
N ASP A 170 15.29 10.74 4.06
CA ASP A 170 16.23 10.16 3.10
C ASP A 170 16.81 8.86 3.65
N ALA A 171 17.18 8.82 4.92
CA ALA A 171 17.58 7.58 5.58
C ALA A 171 16.45 6.55 5.62
N LEU A 172 15.20 6.96 5.90
CA LEU A 172 14.03 6.06 5.84
C LEU A 172 13.85 5.48 4.44
N LYS A 173 14.01 6.28 3.40
CA LYS A 173 13.95 5.84 2.00
C LYS A 173 15.06 4.83 1.70
N GLN A 174 16.29 5.10 2.10
CA GLN A 174 17.41 4.18 1.89
C GLN A 174 17.26 2.89 2.69
N MET A 175 16.81 2.96 3.94
CA MET A 175 16.53 1.79 4.76
C MET A 175 15.43 0.92 4.16
N ASN A 176 14.35 1.51 3.64
CA ASN A 176 13.33 0.76 2.90
C ASN A 176 13.90 0.12 1.63
N SER A 177 14.72 0.84 0.87
CA SER A 177 15.37 0.28 -0.34
C SER A 177 16.29 -0.91 0.00
N ILE A 178 17.09 -0.81 1.06
CA ILE A 178 17.98 -1.87 1.52
C ILE A 178 17.17 -3.09 1.95
N ARG A 179 16.13 -2.89 2.76
CA ARG A 179 15.24 -3.97 3.21
C ARG A 179 14.57 -4.64 2.02
N ASN A 180 14.00 -3.87 1.10
CA ASN A 180 13.28 -4.39 -0.06
C ASN A 180 14.21 -5.19 -0.98
N GLY A 181 15.46 -4.74 -1.19
CA GLY A 181 16.45 -5.50 -1.96
C GLY A 181 16.82 -6.84 -1.33
N TYR A 182 16.99 -6.88 0.00
CA TYR A 182 17.18 -8.14 0.73
C TYR A 182 15.93 -9.02 0.62
N SER A 183 14.75 -8.46 0.81
CA SER A 183 13.48 -9.18 0.69
C SER A 183 13.29 -9.80 -0.69
N GLU A 184 13.61 -9.08 -1.77
CA GLU A 184 13.52 -9.63 -3.12
C GLU A 184 14.49 -10.79 -3.35
N THR A 185 15.71 -10.70 -2.79
CA THR A 185 16.71 -11.78 -2.88
C THR A 185 16.25 -13.00 -2.10
N LEU A 186 15.82 -12.81 -0.86
CA LEU A 186 15.31 -13.88 -0.03
C LEU A 186 14.10 -14.55 -0.70
N ARG A 187 13.16 -13.79 -1.27
CA ARG A 187 12.05 -14.34 -2.07
C ARG A 187 12.51 -15.27 -3.18
N LYS A 188 13.37 -14.78 -4.07
CA LYS A 188 13.87 -15.54 -5.23
C LYS A 188 14.58 -16.82 -4.81
N SER A 189 15.39 -16.74 -3.75
CA SER A 189 16.06 -17.91 -3.19
C SER A 189 15.07 -18.90 -2.58
N MET A 190 14.02 -18.45 -1.89
CA MET A 190 13.00 -19.33 -1.30
C MET A 190 12.22 -20.10 -2.39
N ASP A 191 11.83 -19.44 -3.49
CA ASP A 191 11.19 -20.09 -4.65
C ASP A 191 12.08 -21.19 -5.25
N SER A 192 13.39 -20.89 -5.37
CA SER A 192 14.38 -21.85 -5.85
C SER A 192 14.55 -23.02 -4.89
N LEU A 193 14.65 -22.77 -3.58
CA LEU A 193 14.75 -23.79 -2.56
C LEU A 193 13.56 -24.76 -2.57
N HIS A 194 12.34 -24.24 -2.69
CA HIS A 194 11.14 -25.07 -2.79
C HIS A 194 11.14 -25.92 -4.07
N THR A 195 11.57 -25.33 -5.19
CA THR A 195 11.73 -26.06 -6.47
C THR A 195 12.74 -27.21 -6.36
N GLU A 196 13.81 -27.02 -5.58
CA GLU A 196 14.83 -28.04 -5.33
C GLU A 196 14.42 -29.04 -4.22
N GLY A 197 13.21 -28.90 -3.66
CA GLY A 197 12.62 -29.82 -2.67
C GLY A 197 13.09 -29.60 -1.23
N TYR A 198 13.65 -28.41 -0.94
CA TYR A 198 13.99 -27.99 0.41
C TYR A 198 12.94 -27.01 0.94
N ASP A 199 12.22 -27.44 1.98
CA ASP A 199 11.29 -26.59 2.72
C ASP A 199 11.97 -26.07 3.99
N PRO A 200 12.29 -24.75 4.06
CA PRO A 200 12.91 -24.15 5.24
C PRO A 200 11.97 -24.21 6.46
N PRO A 201 12.46 -23.97 7.68
CA PRO A 201 11.60 -23.90 8.86
C PRO A 201 10.46 -22.91 8.65
N THR A 202 9.24 -23.28 9.04
CA THR A 202 7.99 -22.52 8.82
C THR A 202 8.07 -21.06 9.30
N THR A 203 8.94 -20.76 10.28
CA THR A 203 9.19 -19.40 10.78
C THR A 203 9.85 -18.48 9.74
N VAL A 204 10.59 -19.02 8.78
CA VAL A 204 11.22 -18.26 7.67
C VAL A 204 10.22 -18.06 6.53
N ASP A 205 9.39 -19.05 6.22
CA ASP A 205 8.28 -18.92 5.24
C ASP A 205 7.26 -17.86 5.66
N THR A 206 7.00 -17.73 6.96
CA THR A 206 5.93 -16.84 7.49
C THR A 206 6.19 -15.34 7.36
N TRP A 207 7.40 -14.89 7.05
CA TRP A 207 7.74 -13.45 7.15
C TRP A 207 7.80 -12.69 5.83
N MET A 208 7.69 -13.35 4.67
CA MET A 208 7.69 -12.65 3.39
C MET A 208 6.86 -13.34 2.30
N GLU A 209 6.94 -14.66 2.21
CA GLU A 209 6.39 -15.43 1.06
C GLU A 209 5.12 -16.23 1.38
N SER A 210 4.79 -16.43 2.65
CA SER A 210 3.53 -17.09 2.96
C SER A 210 2.35 -16.20 2.55
N PRO A 211 1.35 -16.76 1.85
CA PRO A 211 0.06 -16.10 1.70
C PRO A 211 -0.39 -15.62 3.07
N LEU A 212 -0.83 -14.35 3.14
CA LEU A 212 -1.37 -13.79 4.37
C LEU A 212 -2.48 -14.72 4.88
N LYS A 213 -2.52 -14.99 6.19
CA LYS A 213 -3.63 -15.75 6.77
C LYS A 213 -4.88 -14.87 6.82
N PRO A 214 -6.09 -15.45 6.89
CA PRO A 214 -7.31 -14.66 7.05
C PRO A 214 -7.22 -13.67 8.22
N GLY A 215 -7.44 -12.39 7.91
CA GLY A 215 -7.32 -11.25 8.82
C GLY A 215 -5.94 -10.57 8.88
N GLU A 216 -4.91 -11.16 8.27
CA GLU A 216 -3.57 -10.58 8.23
C GLU A 216 -3.46 -9.48 7.17
N VAL A 217 -2.64 -8.48 7.49
CA VAL A 217 -2.43 -7.27 6.69
C VAL A 217 -0.96 -6.92 6.74
N ARG A 218 -0.41 -6.50 5.61
CA ARG A 218 0.97 -6.05 5.42
C ARG A 218 0.93 -4.64 4.83
N ASP A 219 1.56 -3.68 5.51
CA ASP A 219 1.81 -2.33 4.98
C ASP A 219 3.06 -2.39 4.09
N LEU A 220 2.89 -2.07 2.82
CA LEU A 220 3.95 -2.07 1.80
C LEU A 220 4.64 -0.71 1.68
N GLY A 221 4.16 0.30 2.42
CA GLY A 221 4.75 1.63 2.48
C GLY A 221 4.13 2.62 1.49
N PRO A 222 4.64 3.86 1.49
CA PRO A 222 4.16 4.91 0.60
C PRO A 222 4.48 4.60 -0.87
N VAL A 223 3.47 4.76 -1.71
CA VAL A 223 3.58 4.60 -3.18
C VAL A 223 3.34 5.91 -3.93
N ALA A 224 2.66 6.88 -3.30
CA ALA A 224 2.43 8.23 -3.84
C ALA A 224 2.46 9.29 -2.73
N GLY A 225 2.77 10.55 -3.10
CA GLY A 225 2.95 11.64 -2.14
C GLY A 225 4.23 11.49 -1.31
N THR A 226 4.24 12.04 -0.10
CA THR A 226 5.45 12.11 0.74
C THR A 226 6.09 10.73 0.93
N GLY A 227 7.33 10.58 0.49
CA GLY A 227 8.11 9.34 0.66
C GLY A 227 7.81 8.24 -0.37
N GLY A 228 6.91 8.47 -1.33
CA GLY A 228 6.67 7.53 -2.43
C GLY A 228 7.86 7.44 -3.38
N VAL A 229 8.30 6.23 -3.73
CA VAL A 229 9.44 6.00 -4.63
C VAL A 229 9.08 4.93 -5.68
N PRO A 230 9.09 5.26 -6.98
CA PRO A 230 9.42 6.57 -7.57
C PRO A 230 8.36 7.66 -7.34
N GLY A 231 7.18 7.32 -6.78
CA GLY A 231 6.10 8.27 -6.54
C GLY A 231 5.41 8.74 -7.83
N ILE A 232 4.62 9.81 -7.72
CA ILE A 232 4.01 10.47 -8.88
C ILE A 232 5.00 11.54 -9.39
N PRO A 233 5.43 11.49 -10.66
CA PRO A 233 6.31 12.51 -11.21
C PRO A 233 5.73 13.93 -11.05
N GLY A 234 6.47 14.80 -10.35
CA GLY A 234 6.09 16.21 -10.16
C GLY A 234 5.08 16.48 -9.03
N ILE A 235 4.63 15.46 -8.31
CA ILE A 235 3.71 15.58 -7.17
C ILE A 235 4.38 14.96 -5.94
N GLY A 236 4.80 15.79 -4.99
CA GLY A 236 5.50 15.37 -3.78
C GLY A 236 4.58 15.08 -2.59
N ALA A 237 3.30 15.49 -2.65
CA ALA A 237 2.31 15.24 -1.62
C ALA A 237 0.95 14.95 -2.27
N ALA A 238 0.28 13.87 -1.87
CA ALA A 238 -0.98 13.44 -2.48
C ALA A 238 -1.78 12.53 -1.55
N ASP A 239 -3.11 12.61 -1.64
CA ASP A 239 -4.02 11.73 -0.93
C ASP A 239 -5.03 10.99 -1.84
N LEU A 240 -5.75 10.06 -1.22
CA LEU A 240 -6.71 9.15 -1.85
C LEU A 240 -6.06 8.17 -2.83
N GLY A 241 -6.33 8.30 -4.13
CA GLY A 241 -5.78 7.41 -5.17
C GLY A 241 -6.72 6.27 -5.58
N GLU A 242 -8.00 6.54 -5.79
CA GLU A 242 -8.90 5.51 -6.33
C GLU A 242 -8.48 5.15 -7.76
N VAL A 243 -8.15 3.88 -7.99
CA VAL A 243 -7.78 3.37 -9.32
C VAL A 243 -9.02 2.96 -10.10
N VAL A 244 -9.16 3.50 -11.30
CA VAL A 244 -10.28 3.26 -12.22
C VAL A 244 -9.77 2.74 -13.55
N GLU A 245 -10.42 1.71 -14.10
CA GLU A 245 -10.18 1.27 -15.47
C GLU A 245 -10.88 2.24 -16.43
N ILE A 246 -10.20 2.62 -17.51
CA ILE A 246 -10.76 3.52 -18.52
C ILE A 246 -11.83 2.75 -19.31
N PRO A 247 -13.10 3.18 -19.28
CA PRO A 247 -14.16 2.48 -20.01
C PRO A 247 -13.83 2.32 -21.50
N GLY A 248 -13.97 1.10 -22.00
CA GLY A 248 -13.65 0.74 -23.40
C GLY A 248 -12.16 0.57 -23.70
N GLN A 249 -11.26 0.67 -22.71
CA GLN A 249 -9.83 0.41 -22.87
C GLN A 249 -9.33 -0.59 -21.81
N PRO A 250 -9.62 -1.89 -21.97
CA PRO A 250 -9.27 -2.90 -20.99
C PRO A 250 -7.77 -2.91 -20.65
N GLY A 251 -7.45 -3.01 -19.36
CA GLY A 251 -6.10 -3.01 -18.82
C GLY A 251 -5.43 -1.63 -18.76
N LYS A 252 -6.11 -0.54 -19.14
CA LYS A 252 -5.61 0.82 -18.94
C LYS A 252 -6.29 1.47 -17.76
N TYR A 253 -5.49 1.95 -16.82
CA TYR A 253 -5.96 2.49 -15.56
C TYR A 253 -5.51 3.94 -15.36
N LEU A 254 -6.35 4.69 -14.65
CA LEU A 254 -6.01 5.98 -14.05
C LEU A 254 -6.11 5.85 -12.53
N ALA A 255 -5.16 6.41 -11.80
CA ALA A 255 -5.30 6.66 -10.37
C ALA A 255 -5.77 8.10 -10.16
N ILE A 256 -6.84 8.26 -9.39
CA ILE A 256 -7.48 9.56 -9.13
C ILE A 256 -7.22 9.96 -7.68
N PHE A 257 -6.32 10.91 -7.49
CA PHE A 257 -5.94 11.47 -6.21
C PHE A 257 -6.78 12.71 -5.90
N GLY A 258 -6.95 13.01 -4.60
CA GLY A 258 -7.58 14.23 -4.12
C GLY A 258 -6.60 15.40 -4.12
N ASP A 259 -6.64 16.20 -3.07
CA ASP A 259 -5.75 17.35 -2.92
C ASP A 259 -4.30 16.88 -3.03
N SER A 260 -3.57 17.50 -3.94
CA SER A 260 -2.20 17.12 -4.28
C SER A 260 -1.36 18.35 -4.52
N PHE A 261 -0.07 18.23 -4.22
CA PHE A 261 0.85 19.35 -4.13
C PHE A 261 2.17 19.00 -4.81
N SER A 262 2.74 19.95 -5.55
CA SER A 262 4.04 19.75 -6.20
C SER A 262 5.19 19.68 -5.18
N GLY A 263 5.01 20.30 -4.01
CA GLY A 263 5.92 20.19 -2.86
C GLY A 263 5.71 18.89 -2.07
N ASN A 264 6.46 18.71 -0.99
CA ASN A 264 6.55 17.41 -0.28
C ASN A 264 5.57 17.29 0.92
N LYS A 265 4.66 18.24 1.07
CA LYS A 265 3.66 18.27 2.15
C LYS A 265 2.41 19.02 1.72
N MET A 266 1.34 18.85 2.50
CA MET A 266 0.09 19.58 2.26
C MET A 266 0.34 21.10 2.24
N GLY A 267 -0.15 21.77 1.20
CA GLY A 267 -0.05 23.22 1.01
C GLY A 267 1.26 23.73 0.41
N ASP A 268 2.19 22.85 0.03
CA ASP A 268 3.50 23.25 -0.49
C ASP A 268 3.57 23.19 -2.02
N GLY A 269 4.01 24.27 -2.68
CA GLY A 269 4.09 24.34 -4.14
C GLY A 269 2.74 24.54 -4.85
N GLU A 270 2.63 24.07 -6.09
CA GLU A 270 1.41 24.17 -6.88
C GLU A 270 0.33 23.24 -6.33
N HIS A 271 -0.88 23.77 -6.16
CA HIS A 271 -2.04 23.03 -5.68
C HIS A 271 -2.82 22.42 -6.84
N TYR A 272 -3.07 21.12 -6.78
CA TYR A 272 -3.97 20.38 -7.65
C TYR A 272 -5.15 19.89 -6.81
N ARG A 273 -6.35 20.43 -7.08
CA ARG A 273 -7.60 20.02 -6.40
C ARG A 273 -7.85 18.51 -6.48
N SER A 274 -7.49 17.93 -7.61
CA SER A 274 -7.55 16.50 -7.89
C SER A 274 -6.60 16.20 -9.03
N VAL A 275 -5.95 15.04 -8.98
CA VAL A 275 -4.97 14.62 -9.98
C VAL A 275 -5.38 13.30 -10.59
N ALA A 276 -5.39 13.23 -11.93
CA ALA A 276 -5.46 11.97 -12.65
C ALA A 276 -4.08 11.62 -13.22
N VAL A 277 -3.55 10.45 -12.87
CA VAL A 277 -2.28 9.93 -13.41
C VAL A 277 -2.51 8.56 -14.06
N PRO A 278 -1.80 8.22 -15.15
CA PRO A 278 -1.81 6.86 -15.65
C PRO A 278 -1.11 5.96 -14.62
N VAL A 279 -1.66 4.77 -14.40
CA VAL A 279 -1.06 3.77 -13.51
C VAL A 279 -0.96 2.43 -14.22
N THR A 280 0.16 1.76 -14.00
CA THR A 280 0.42 0.37 -14.43
C THR A 280 0.80 -0.46 -13.21
N PHE A 281 0.69 -1.77 -13.32
CA PHE A 281 1.04 -2.69 -12.25
C PHE A 281 2.14 -3.65 -12.73
N ASP A 282 3.12 -3.92 -11.89
CA ASP A 282 4.11 -4.96 -12.16
C ASP A 282 3.54 -6.38 -11.90
N ALA A 283 4.38 -7.40 -12.02
CA ALA A 283 3.96 -8.80 -11.90
C ALA A 283 3.45 -9.13 -10.48
N GLU A 284 3.96 -8.42 -9.48
CA GLU A 284 3.59 -8.51 -8.09
C GLU A 284 2.35 -7.64 -7.76
N GLY A 285 1.89 -6.80 -8.69
CA GLY A 285 0.71 -5.97 -8.56
C GLY A 285 0.98 -4.61 -7.90
N HIS A 286 2.24 -4.17 -7.79
CA HIS A 286 2.58 -2.86 -7.25
C HIS A 286 2.33 -1.75 -8.28
N PRO A 287 1.80 -0.58 -7.87
CA PRO A 287 1.48 0.50 -8.77
C PRO A 287 2.71 1.30 -9.20
N HIS A 288 2.79 1.60 -10.50
CA HIS A 288 3.75 2.50 -11.13
C HIS A 288 3.02 3.68 -11.77
N PHE A 289 3.23 4.87 -11.24
CA PHE A 289 2.55 6.09 -11.67
C PHE A 289 3.32 6.84 -12.74
N GLY A 290 2.63 7.29 -13.78
CA GLY A 290 3.16 8.25 -14.75
C GLY A 290 2.86 9.70 -14.35
N ALA A 291 3.30 10.63 -15.19
CA ALA A 291 3.09 12.06 -14.95
C ALA A 291 1.59 12.45 -14.94
N PRO A 292 1.20 13.49 -14.16
CA PRO A 292 -0.15 14.03 -14.16
C PRO A 292 -0.67 14.35 -15.57
N LEU A 293 -1.91 13.96 -15.83
CA LEU A 293 -2.64 14.29 -17.06
C LEU A 293 -3.54 15.52 -16.91
N THR A 294 -3.52 16.14 -15.74
CA THR A 294 -4.33 17.28 -15.31
C THR A 294 -3.42 18.39 -14.81
N GLY A 295 -3.90 19.63 -14.83
CA GLY A 295 -3.17 20.81 -14.36
C GLY A 295 -3.57 21.27 -12.96
N PRO A 296 -2.78 22.19 -12.37
CA PRO A 296 -3.06 22.77 -11.06
C PRO A 296 -4.28 23.71 -11.10
N GLU A 297 -4.74 24.12 -9.92
CA GLU A 297 -5.79 25.10 -9.74
C GLU A 297 -5.55 26.37 -10.58
N GLY A 298 -6.55 26.76 -11.37
CA GLY A 298 -6.51 27.95 -12.22
C GLY A 298 -5.83 27.74 -13.58
N SER A 299 -5.36 26.52 -13.89
CA SER A 299 -4.69 26.23 -15.16
C SER A 299 -5.64 26.13 -16.37
N GLY A 300 -6.93 25.86 -16.13
CA GLY A 300 -7.89 25.51 -17.19
C GLY A 300 -7.80 24.05 -17.65
N HIS A 301 -6.96 23.25 -16.97
CA HIS A 301 -6.75 21.82 -17.22
C HIS A 301 -7.04 20.96 -15.98
N GLU A 302 -7.82 21.48 -15.02
CA GLU A 302 -8.23 20.74 -13.82
C GLU A 302 -9.11 19.53 -14.17
N LEU A 303 -9.00 18.46 -13.37
CA LEU A 303 -9.76 17.23 -13.58
C LEU A 303 -11.28 17.45 -13.54
N PHE A 304 -11.75 18.23 -12.57
CA PHE A 304 -13.16 18.51 -12.35
C PHE A 304 -13.45 20.02 -12.44
N PRO A 305 -13.81 20.53 -13.63
CA PRO A 305 -14.26 21.91 -13.75
C PRO A 305 -15.50 22.18 -12.87
N ILE A 306 -15.49 23.28 -12.11
CA ILE A 306 -16.62 23.66 -11.26
C ILE A 306 -17.80 24.07 -12.17
N PRO A 307 -18.95 23.37 -12.11
CA PRO A 307 -20.10 23.72 -12.94
C PRO A 307 -20.75 25.02 -12.46
N SER A 308 -21.38 25.76 -13.37
CA SER A 308 -22.04 27.05 -13.06
C SER A 308 -23.13 26.96 -11.97
N ASP A 309 -23.73 25.78 -11.84
CA ASP A 309 -24.79 25.50 -10.87
C ASP A 309 -24.24 25.35 -9.44
N ALA A 310 -22.96 25.00 -9.30
CA ALA A 310 -22.27 24.78 -8.02
C ALA A 310 -21.77 26.10 -7.40
N LYS A 311 -22.68 27.06 -7.23
CA LYS A 311 -22.35 28.37 -6.64
C LYS A 311 -21.78 28.21 -5.23
N GLY A 312 -20.64 28.85 -4.98
CA GLY A 312 -19.98 28.85 -3.67
C GLY A 312 -19.01 27.69 -3.46
N VAL A 313 -18.90 26.76 -4.41
CA VAL A 313 -17.80 25.78 -4.44
C VAL A 313 -16.49 26.50 -4.73
N THR A 314 -15.48 26.22 -3.92
CA THR A 314 -14.11 26.70 -4.12
C THR A 314 -13.13 25.55 -4.28
N ASP A 315 -13.54 24.29 -4.13
CA ASP A 315 -12.72 23.11 -4.38
C ASP A 315 -13.51 21.91 -4.89
N THR A 316 -12.84 20.95 -5.53
CA THR A 316 -13.49 19.76 -6.11
C THR A 316 -12.66 18.52 -5.86
N LEU A 317 -13.26 17.51 -5.22
CA LEU A 317 -12.57 16.29 -4.81
C LEU A 317 -13.29 15.03 -5.31
N PRO A 318 -12.54 13.96 -5.65
CA PRO A 318 -13.14 12.68 -5.99
C PRO A 318 -13.86 12.12 -4.77
N SER A 319 -15.07 11.61 -4.98
CA SER A 319 -15.98 11.15 -3.92
C SER A 319 -16.46 9.71 -4.19
N GLY A 320 -15.62 8.95 -4.89
CA GLY A 320 -15.80 7.54 -5.19
C GLY A 320 -16.52 7.24 -6.51
N THR A 321 -16.44 5.98 -6.96
CA THR A 321 -16.98 5.54 -8.27
C THR A 321 -18.13 4.54 -8.22
N ILE A 322 -18.93 4.54 -9.27
CA ILE A 322 -19.90 3.49 -9.59
C ILE A 322 -19.54 2.90 -10.97
N THR A 323 -19.16 1.62 -10.98
CA THR A 323 -18.66 0.94 -12.20
C THR A 323 -19.71 0.00 -12.79
N LEU A 324 -20.01 0.14 -14.09
CA LEU A 324 -20.98 -0.68 -14.83
C LEU A 324 -20.36 -1.71 -15.78
N GLY A 325 -19.04 -1.64 -15.95
CA GLY A 325 -18.25 -2.41 -16.92
C GLY A 325 -17.97 -1.62 -18.21
N ASP A 326 -19.01 -1.14 -18.88
CA ASP A 326 -18.89 -0.32 -20.10
C ASP A 326 -18.83 1.19 -19.83
N LYS A 327 -19.22 1.61 -18.63
CA LYS A 327 -19.16 2.98 -18.13
C LYS A 327 -18.76 2.99 -16.66
N THR A 328 -18.11 4.07 -16.26
CA THR A 328 -17.82 4.36 -14.85
C THR A 328 -18.21 5.81 -14.58
N TYR A 329 -19.03 6.01 -13.56
CA TYR A 329 -19.36 7.35 -13.05
C TYR A 329 -18.56 7.62 -11.80
N MET A 330 -17.94 8.77 -11.71
CA MET A 330 -17.29 9.24 -10.48
C MET A 330 -18.15 10.33 -9.86
N MET A 331 -18.38 10.25 -8.55
CA MET A 331 -18.95 11.35 -7.82
C MET A 331 -17.87 12.37 -7.52
N VAL A 332 -18.21 13.64 -7.70
CA VAL A 332 -17.38 14.78 -7.31
C VAL A 332 -18.12 15.53 -6.23
N THR A 333 -17.43 15.85 -5.14
CA THR A 333 -17.93 16.78 -4.12
C THR A 333 -17.25 18.11 -4.29
N GLY A 334 -18.07 19.14 -4.49
CA GLY A 334 -17.62 20.51 -4.41
C GLY A 334 -17.62 20.98 -2.96
N THR A 335 -16.49 21.48 -2.48
CA THR A 335 -16.31 21.93 -1.08
C THR A 335 -16.01 23.42 -0.98
N LYS A 336 -16.04 23.93 0.25
CA LYS A 336 -15.63 25.28 0.62
C LYS A 336 -15.12 25.28 2.07
N ASP A 337 -14.22 26.20 2.42
CA ASP A 337 -13.86 26.57 3.80
C ASP A 337 -13.62 25.34 4.72
N ASP A 338 -12.49 24.64 4.53
CA ASP A 338 -12.09 23.43 5.29
C ASP A 338 -12.95 22.19 4.96
N LEU A 339 -12.92 21.79 3.68
CA LEU A 339 -13.57 20.58 3.14
C LEU A 339 -15.10 20.48 3.36
N LYS A 340 -15.78 21.57 3.73
CA LYS A 340 -17.23 21.52 3.96
C LYS A 340 -17.95 21.30 2.63
N PRO A 341 -18.79 20.26 2.50
CA PRO A 341 -19.49 19.98 1.27
C PRO A 341 -20.51 21.09 0.98
N VAL A 342 -20.51 21.58 -0.26
CA VAL A 342 -21.49 22.54 -0.78
C VAL A 342 -22.46 21.85 -1.74
N ALA A 343 -21.95 20.97 -2.59
CA ALA A 343 -22.73 20.23 -3.58
C ALA A 343 -22.00 18.95 -4.01
N SER A 344 -22.73 18.05 -4.67
CA SER A 344 -22.16 16.88 -5.34
C SER A 344 -22.79 16.67 -6.72
N TRP A 345 -22.04 16.05 -7.63
CA TRP A 345 -22.51 15.66 -8.95
C TRP A 345 -21.75 14.44 -9.47
N LEU A 346 -22.21 13.89 -10.60
CA LEU A 346 -21.53 12.78 -11.27
C LEU A 346 -20.79 13.29 -12.51
N VAL A 347 -19.65 12.67 -12.82
CA VAL A 347 -18.91 12.83 -14.06
C VAL A 347 -18.68 11.45 -14.69
N GLU A 348 -18.49 11.37 -16.01
CA GLU A 348 -18.14 10.12 -16.69
C GLU A 348 -16.62 9.99 -16.82
N VAL A 349 -16.06 8.93 -16.23
CA VAL A 349 -14.64 8.58 -16.37
C VAL A 349 -14.34 8.27 -17.83
N ASN A 350 -13.28 8.87 -18.37
CA ASN A 350 -12.86 8.66 -19.75
C ASN A 350 -11.33 8.82 -19.90
N GLY A 351 -10.80 8.56 -21.10
CA GLY A 351 -9.35 8.56 -21.35
C GLY A 351 -8.69 9.94 -21.52
N ASP A 352 -9.43 11.04 -21.38
CA ASP A 352 -8.94 12.40 -21.64
C ASP A 352 -9.10 13.33 -20.40
N PRO A 353 -8.54 13.00 -19.22
CA PRO A 353 -8.73 13.80 -18.00
C PRO A 353 -8.30 15.27 -18.13
N GLY A 354 -7.29 15.59 -18.93
CA GLY A 354 -6.82 16.97 -19.16
C GLY A 354 -7.80 17.88 -19.95
N LYS A 355 -8.90 17.33 -20.47
CA LYS A 355 -10.02 18.11 -21.02
C LYS A 355 -11.04 18.52 -19.95
N GLY A 356 -10.88 18.03 -18.72
CA GLY A 356 -11.83 18.19 -17.63
C GLY A 356 -13.05 17.27 -17.81
N TRP A 357 -13.34 16.47 -16.79
CA TRP A 357 -14.54 15.64 -16.75
C TRP A 357 -15.72 16.49 -16.29
N THR A 358 -16.59 16.84 -17.23
CA THR A 358 -17.73 17.71 -16.98
C THR A 358 -18.89 16.96 -16.33
N MET A 359 -19.66 17.69 -15.53
CA MET A 359 -20.88 17.18 -14.88
C MET A 359 -21.84 16.51 -15.87
N VAL A 360 -22.29 15.30 -15.52
CA VAL A 360 -23.41 14.63 -16.18
C VAL A 360 -24.68 15.47 -15.97
N PRO A 361 -25.37 15.90 -17.03
CA PRO A 361 -26.55 16.75 -16.90
C PRO A 361 -27.61 16.16 -15.95
N GLY A 362 -28.13 17.00 -15.04
CA GLY A 362 -29.17 16.59 -14.08
C GLY A 362 -28.66 15.85 -12.82
N SER A 363 -27.35 15.58 -12.73
CA SER A 363 -26.77 14.86 -11.59
C SER A 363 -26.48 15.74 -10.36
N PHE A 364 -26.50 17.07 -10.50
CA PHE A 364 -26.25 18.02 -9.42
C PHE A 364 -27.19 17.86 -8.23
N ARG A 365 -26.67 17.88 -7.00
CA ARG A 365 -27.42 17.96 -5.75
C ARG A 365 -26.70 18.87 -4.75
N GLY A 366 -27.45 19.61 -3.94
CA GLY A 366 -26.86 20.39 -2.84
C GLY A 366 -26.34 19.47 -1.73
N ALA A 367 -25.46 19.96 -0.86
CA ALA A 367 -24.90 19.14 0.23
C ALA A 367 -25.95 18.57 1.21
N GLY A 368 -27.10 19.24 1.35
CA GLY A 368 -28.23 18.73 2.14
C GLY A 368 -28.96 17.54 1.49
N ASP A 369 -28.80 17.37 0.18
CA ASP A 369 -29.46 16.34 -0.64
C ASP A 369 -28.52 15.14 -0.84
N ALA A 370 -28.15 14.51 0.28
CA ALA A 370 -27.27 13.34 0.33
C ALA A 370 -27.66 12.22 -0.66
N PRO A 371 -26.70 11.36 -1.07
CA PRO A 371 -25.32 11.28 -0.59
C PRO A 371 -24.34 12.25 -1.28
N THR A 372 -23.20 12.50 -0.64
CA THR A 372 -22.07 13.24 -1.23
C THR A 372 -20.84 12.38 -1.46
N GLN A 373 -20.83 11.12 -1.02
CA GLN A 373 -19.81 10.13 -1.38
C GLN A 373 -20.49 8.79 -1.70
N VAL A 374 -19.92 8.04 -2.63
CA VAL A 374 -20.44 6.74 -3.08
C VAL A 374 -19.33 5.78 -3.45
N SER A 375 -19.63 4.49 -3.38
CA SER A 375 -18.90 3.49 -4.15
C SER A 375 -19.85 2.39 -4.61
N GLY A 376 -19.66 1.86 -5.81
CA GLY A 376 -20.57 0.85 -6.33
C GLY A 376 -20.06 0.08 -7.53
N TYR A 377 -20.74 -1.04 -7.77
CA TYR A 377 -20.48 -1.93 -8.88
C TYR A 377 -21.79 -2.50 -9.43
N LYS A 378 -21.77 -2.88 -10.69
CA LYS A 378 -22.81 -3.71 -11.29
C LYS A 378 -22.53 -5.17 -10.96
N GLY A 379 -23.41 -5.77 -10.15
CA GLY A 379 -23.30 -7.16 -9.76
C GLY A 379 -23.63 -8.12 -10.90
N SER A 380 -23.25 -9.38 -10.70
CA SER A 380 -23.54 -10.50 -11.59
C SER A 380 -25.03 -10.71 -11.89
N ASP A 381 -25.94 -10.23 -11.04
CA ASP A 381 -27.39 -10.22 -11.24
C ASP A 381 -27.90 -9.12 -12.20
N GLY A 382 -27.00 -8.27 -12.69
CA GLY A 382 -27.27 -7.17 -13.60
C GLY A 382 -27.77 -5.88 -12.92
N LYS A 383 -27.89 -5.84 -11.59
CA LYS A 383 -28.22 -4.63 -10.83
C LYS A 383 -26.96 -3.90 -10.39
N VAL A 384 -27.08 -2.60 -10.17
CA VAL A 384 -26.00 -1.80 -9.57
C VAL A 384 -26.26 -1.69 -8.09
N TYR A 385 -25.25 -2.02 -7.27
CA TYR A 385 -25.27 -1.83 -5.83
C TYR A 385 -24.34 -0.67 -5.47
N ILE A 386 -24.83 0.24 -4.62
CA ILE A 386 -24.15 1.49 -4.27
C ILE A 386 -24.15 1.60 -2.75
N ALA A 387 -22.96 1.66 -2.16
CA ALA A 387 -22.75 2.12 -0.79
C ALA A 387 -22.54 3.64 -0.81
N ALA A 388 -23.13 4.36 0.13
CA ALA A 388 -23.05 5.82 0.15
C ALA A 388 -23.05 6.39 1.58
N ASP A 389 -22.33 7.49 1.74
CA ASP A 389 -22.12 8.22 2.99
C ASP A 389 -22.03 9.74 2.68
N SER A 390 -21.31 10.50 3.50
CA SER A 390 -21.04 11.91 3.23
C SER A 390 -19.57 12.26 3.34
N PHE A 391 -19.16 13.17 2.45
CA PHE A 391 -17.79 13.68 2.33
C PHE A 391 -17.20 14.23 3.63
N ASP A 392 -18.03 14.81 4.50
CA ASP A 392 -17.64 15.31 5.82
C ASP A 392 -17.62 14.23 6.92
N ARG A 393 -17.86 12.97 6.54
CA ARG A 393 -17.87 11.78 7.41
C ARG A 393 -18.85 11.91 8.59
N SER A 394 -19.92 12.67 8.39
CA SER A 394 -20.92 12.95 9.44
C SER A 394 -21.94 11.84 9.65
N ARG A 395 -21.95 10.81 8.79
CA ARG A 395 -22.95 9.72 8.80
C ARG A 395 -22.32 8.34 8.60
N GLY A 396 -23.07 7.31 8.96
CA GLY A 396 -22.75 5.93 8.59
C GLY A 396 -23.26 5.57 7.19
N ILE A 397 -23.02 4.33 6.78
CA ILE A 397 -23.27 3.87 5.41
C ILE A 397 -24.76 3.68 5.18
N THR A 398 -25.23 4.10 4.00
CA THR A 398 -26.55 3.78 3.44
C THR A 398 -26.37 3.01 2.13
N MET A 399 -27.30 2.10 1.83
CA MET A 399 -27.21 1.25 0.63
C MET A 399 -28.31 1.58 -0.37
N TYR A 400 -27.98 1.49 -1.66
CA TYR A 400 -28.92 1.68 -2.76
C TYR A 400 -28.73 0.60 -3.83
N ARG A 401 -29.80 0.36 -4.57
CA ARG A 401 -29.82 -0.46 -5.79
C ARG A 401 -30.36 0.36 -6.96
N ALA A 402 -29.78 0.21 -8.14
CA ALA A 402 -30.25 0.89 -9.35
C ALA A 402 -30.23 -0.02 -10.58
N ASP A 403 -31.01 0.36 -11.59
CA ASP A 403 -30.84 -0.18 -12.94
C ASP A 403 -29.63 0.50 -13.62
N PRO A 404 -28.73 -0.26 -14.28
CA PRO A 404 -27.52 0.30 -14.89
C PRO A 404 -27.80 1.46 -15.86
N ALA A 405 -28.89 1.38 -16.61
CA ALA A 405 -29.28 2.39 -17.60
C ALA A 405 -29.64 3.75 -16.98
N ASN A 406 -29.97 3.80 -15.69
CA ASN A 406 -30.47 5.01 -15.02
C ASN A 406 -29.61 5.37 -13.78
N VAL A 407 -28.41 4.78 -13.64
CA VAL A 407 -27.60 4.96 -12.42
C VAL A 407 -27.21 6.42 -12.18
N PHE A 408 -27.08 7.23 -13.23
CA PHE A 408 -26.76 8.65 -13.12
C PHE A 408 -27.93 9.50 -12.60
N GLU A 409 -29.15 8.96 -12.62
CA GLU A 409 -30.34 9.60 -12.05
C GLU A 409 -30.53 9.15 -10.59
N ARG A 410 -29.89 9.87 -9.65
CA ARG A 410 -29.95 9.54 -8.20
C ARG A 410 -31.37 9.40 -7.65
N ASP A 411 -32.34 10.13 -8.21
CA ASP A 411 -33.76 10.07 -7.84
C ASP A 411 -34.46 8.75 -8.21
N LYS A 412 -33.79 7.88 -8.97
CA LYS A 412 -34.27 6.55 -9.38
C LYS A 412 -33.70 5.43 -8.51
N TRP A 413 -32.75 5.75 -7.63
CA TRP A 413 -32.12 4.75 -6.76
C TRP A 413 -33.13 4.19 -5.77
N GLN A 414 -33.15 2.87 -5.64
CA GLN A 414 -33.96 2.15 -4.67
C GLN A 414 -33.16 2.02 -3.37
N PRO A 415 -33.52 2.73 -2.30
CA PRO A 415 -32.79 2.67 -1.04
C PRO A 415 -33.06 1.36 -0.31
N TRP A 416 -32.11 0.89 0.50
CA TRP A 416 -32.36 -0.17 1.46
C TRP A 416 -33.16 0.37 2.64
N THR A 417 -34.29 -0.27 2.94
CA THR A 417 -35.21 0.14 4.03
C THR A 417 -34.93 -0.57 5.35
N GLY A 418 -33.91 -1.43 5.41
CA GLY A 418 -33.62 -2.32 6.54
C GLY A 418 -34.20 -3.72 6.36
N LYS A 419 -35.10 -3.91 5.39
CA LYS A 419 -35.75 -5.19 5.10
C LYS A 419 -35.83 -5.49 3.61
N ASP A 420 -36.02 -4.47 2.79
CA ASP A 420 -36.21 -4.61 1.34
C ASP A 420 -35.66 -3.38 0.60
N TRP A 421 -35.58 -3.50 -0.73
CA TRP A 421 -35.27 -2.38 -1.61
C TRP A 421 -36.54 -1.57 -1.84
N GLY A 422 -36.58 -0.36 -1.29
CA GLY A 422 -37.73 0.54 -1.32
C GLY A 422 -37.98 1.18 -2.70
N ASN A 423 -38.99 2.04 -2.74
CA ASN A 423 -39.25 2.87 -3.91
C ASN A 423 -38.24 4.02 -3.99
N PRO A 424 -37.98 4.55 -5.19
CA PRO A 424 -37.13 5.72 -5.30
C PRO A 424 -37.65 6.90 -4.48
N ARG A 425 -36.74 7.57 -3.78
CA ARG A 425 -36.98 8.64 -2.78
C ARG A 425 -37.57 8.20 -1.43
N ASP A 426 -37.72 6.90 -1.18
CA ASP A 426 -37.90 6.43 0.20
C ASP A 426 -36.66 6.78 1.05
N GLN A 427 -36.80 6.80 2.37
CA GLN A 427 -35.68 7.08 3.26
C GLN A 427 -34.81 5.82 3.40
N ALA A 428 -33.52 5.94 3.05
CA ALA A 428 -32.54 4.89 3.32
C ALA A 428 -32.24 4.80 4.82
N VAL A 429 -32.12 3.58 5.34
CA VAL A 429 -31.63 3.36 6.70
C VAL A 429 -30.10 3.24 6.70
N GLN A 430 -29.47 3.67 7.78
CA GLN A 430 -28.07 3.39 8.00
C GLN A 430 -27.88 1.90 8.30
N VAL A 431 -26.89 1.28 7.65
CA VAL A 431 -26.52 -0.13 7.86
C VAL A 431 -25.36 -0.29 8.84
N THR A 432 -24.72 0.81 9.25
CA THR A 432 -23.68 0.86 10.28
C THR A 432 -24.10 1.72 11.46
N ASN A 433 -23.61 1.37 12.66
CA ASN A 433 -23.71 2.23 13.85
C ASN A 433 -22.68 3.36 13.81
N ASP A 434 -21.47 3.03 13.34
CA ASP A 434 -20.36 3.98 13.23
C ASP A 434 -20.51 4.85 11.98
N ARG A 435 -19.88 6.02 12.03
CA ARG A 435 -19.70 6.94 10.90
C ARG A 435 -18.55 6.46 10.02
N TYR A 436 -18.73 6.65 8.71
CA TYR A 436 -17.78 6.22 7.69
C TYR A 436 -17.43 7.36 6.71
N GLY A 437 -16.31 7.18 6.02
CA GLY A 437 -15.85 7.97 4.88
C GLY A 437 -15.13 7.10 3.86
N GLU A 438 -14.86 7.68 2.68
CA GLU A 438 -13.99 7.13 1.64
C GLU A 438 -14.22 5.63 1.33
N LEU A 439 -15.42 5.33 0.83
CA LEU A 439 -15.82 3.95 0.54
C LEU A 439 -15.18 3.39 -0.73
N SER A 440 -14.87 2.09 -0.71
CA SER A 440 -14.55 1.28 -1.89
C SER A 440 -15.38 0.00 -1.86
N PHE A 441 -16.38 -0.09 -2.74
CA PHE A 441 -17.34 -1.19 -2.80
C PHE A 441 -17.27 -1.91 -4.15
N ARG A 442 -16.87 -3.19 -4.13
CA ARG A 442 -16.59 -4.01 -5.31
C ARG A 442 -17.20 -5.41 -5.18
N GLU A 443 -17.36 -6.11 -6.31
CA GLU A 443 -17.58 -7.56 -6.34
C GLU A 443 -16.24 -8.25 -6.61
N ILE A 444 -15.79 -9.11 -5.69
CA ILE A 444 -14.53 -9.86 -5.80
C ILE A 444 -14.83 -11.32 -5.52
N GLY A 445 -14.46 -12.21 -6.44
CA GLY A 445 -14.78 -13.64 -6.31
C GLY A 445 -16.29 -13.93 -6.20
N GLY A 446 -17.14 -13.08 -6.79
CA GLY A 446 -18.60 -13.19 -6.68
C GLY A 446 -19.17 -12.76 -5.32
N ARG A 447 -18.36 -12.09 -4.48
CA ARG A 447 -18.78 -11.59 -3.17
C ARG A 447 -18.68 -10.08 -3.07
N PRO A 448 -19.62 -9.42 -2.38
CA PRO A 448 -19.50 -8.01 -2.04
C PRO A 448 -18.33 -7.82 -1.07
N VAL A 449 -17.40 -6.94 -1.44
CA VAL A 449 -16.30 -6.51 -0.59
C VAL A 449 -16.36 -5.00 -0.43
N LEU A 450 -16.38 -4.55 0.82
CA LEU A 450 -16.37 -3.14 1.17
C LEU A 450 -15.10 -2.85 1.96
N SER A 451 -14.37 -1.83 1.53
CA SER A 451 -13.41 -1.12 2.37
C SER A 451 -13.90 0.30 2.63
N GLY A 452 -13.51 0.88 3.77
CA GLY A 452 -13.79 2.28 4.07
C GLY A 452 -13.13 2.73 5.37
N PHE A 453 -13.11 4.04 5.56
CA PHE A 453 -12.59 4.67 6.77
C PHE A 453 -13.69 4.75 7.84
N ASN A 454 -13.54 3.98 8.91
CA ASN A 454 -14.39 4.03 10.09
C ASN A 454 -13.88 5.13 11.05
N VAL A 455 -14.70 6.17 11.23
CA VAL A 455 -14.34 7.35 12.02
C VAL A 455 -14.33 7.05 13.52
N ASP A 456 -15.27 6.20 13.96
CA ASP A 456 -15.55 6.01 15.38
C ASP A 456 -14.72 4.86 15.98
N ALA A 457 -14.40 3.84 15.17
CA ALA A 457 -13.52 2.74 15.59
C ALA A 457 -12.05 3.20 15.65
N HIS A 458 -11.37 2.84 16.73
CA HIS A 458 -9.94 3.10 16.96
C HIS A 458 -9.52 4.57 16.74
N LYS A 459 -10.39 5.55 17.04
CA LYS A 459 -10.14 6.98 16.76
C LYS A 459 -9.80 7.26 15.28
N GLY A 460 -10.33 6.44 14.36
CA GLY A 460 -10.02 6.42 12.94
C GLY A 460 -9.29 5.15 12.54
N SER A 461 -9.90 4.36 11.66
CA SER A 461 -9.31 3.14 11.09
C SER A 461 -9.81 2.87 9.67
N VAL A 462 -8.99 2.20 8.87
CA VAL A 462 -9.43 1.62 7.59
C VAL A 462 -9.74 0.16 7.81
N GLU A 463 -10.91 -0.28 7.36
CA GLU A 463 -11.44 -1.62 7.60
C GLU A 463 -11.89 -2.25 6.28
N VAL A 464 -11.93 -3.60 6.25
CA VAL A 464 -12.47 -4.39 5.14
C VAL A 464 -13.47 -5.40 5.65
N ARG A 465 -14.59 -5.54 4.95
CA ARG A 465 -15.65 -6.52 5.20
C ARG A 465 -15.99 -7.27 3.93
N VAL A 466 -16.15 -8.58 4.04
CA VAL A 466 -16.59 -9.45 2.94
C VAL A 466 -17.92 -10.09 3.29
N GLY A 467 -18.95 -9.80 2.49
CA GLY A 467 -20.31 -10.27 2.71
C GLY A 467 -20.68 -11.48 1.88
N THR A 468 -21.87 -12.03 2.16
CA THR A 468 -22.59 -12.95 1.26
C THR A 468 -23.63 -12.21 0.41
N SER A 469 -24.08 -11.03 0.85
CA SER A 469 -24.95 -10.11 0.12
C SER A 469 -24.53 -8.65 0.37
N PRO A 470 -24.89 -7.70 -0.53
CA PRO A 470 -24.53 -6.30 -0.38
C PRO A 470 -24.99 -5.63 0.93
N THR A 471 -26.04 -6.14 1.57
CA THR A 471 -26.63 -5.55 2.77
C THR A 471 -26.29 -6.30 4.05
N ASP A 472 -26.03 -7.61 3.98
CA ASP A 472 -25.81 -8.44 5.17
C ASP A 472 -24.37 -8.35 5.71
N MET A 473 -23.44 -7.75 4.94
CA MET A 473 -22.02 -7.60 5.30
C MET A 473 -21.78 -6.72 6.55
N PHE A 474 -22.82 -6.04 7.03
CA PHE A 474 -22.79 -5.19 8.23
C PHE A 474 -23.37 -5.89 9.47
N GLY A 475 -23.79 -7.16 9.34
CA GLY A 475 -24.27 -7.95 10.46
C GLY A 475 -23.21 -8.15 11.56
N ALA A 476 -23.65 -8.31 12.80
CA ALA A 476 -22.77 -8.47 13.97
C ALA A 476 -21.86 -9.70 13.90
N ASP A 477 -22.27 -10.73 13.15
CA ASP A 477 -21.51 -11.98 12.98
C ASP A 477 -20.52 -11.92 11.81
N VAL A 478 -20.47 -10.82 11.05
CA VAL A 478 -19.52 -10.66 9.93
C VAL A 478 -18.21 -10.09 10.47
N PRO A 479 -17.10 -10.86 10.41
CA PRO A 479 -15.82 -10.39 10.90
C PRO A 479 -15.30 -9.21 10.07
N THR A 480 -14.63 -8.28 10.74
CA THR A 480 -14.02 -7.11 10.11
C THR A 480 -12.51 -7.27 10.12
N THR A 481 -11.87 -7.09 8.97
CA THR A 481 -10.41 -7.06 8.86
C THR A 481 -9.94 -5.62 9.09
N LEU A 482 -9.27 -5.40 10.22
CA LEU A 482 -8.61 -4.13 10.51
C LEU A 482 -7.36 -3.98 9.64
N VAL A 483 -7.31 -2.95 8.81
CA VAL A 483 -6.16 -2.67 7.92
C VAL A 483 -5.14 -1.80 8.64
N VAL A 484 -5.59 -0.68 9.18
CA VAL A 484 -4.73 0.30 9.87
C VAL A 484 -5.55 1.14 10.85
N GLN A 485 -4.93 1.60 11.95
CA GLN A 485 -5.61 2.31 13.05
C GLN A 485 -4.79 3.46 13.65
N ASN A 486 -5.49 4.47 14.19
CA ASN A 486 -4.90 5.67 14.81
C ASN A 486 -4.89 5.67 16.35
N GLY A 487 -5.67 4.80 16.97
CA GLY A 487 -6.08 4.90 18.37
C GLY A 487 -5.00 4.62 19.40
N ASP A 488 -4.06 3.72 19.07
CA ASP A 488 -3.01 3.24 19.96
C ASP A 488 -1.64 3.14 19.23
N PRO A 489 -0.71 4.08 19.51
CA PRO A 489 0.65 4.06 18.97
C PRO A 489 1.49 2.82 19.30
N GLY A 490 1.15 2.09 20.36
CA GLY A 490 1.87 0.87 20.77
C GLY A 490 1.27 -0.41 20.19
N ALA A 491 0.11 -0.34 19.53
CA ALA A 491 -0.56 -1.50 18.97
C ALA A 491 -0.11 -1.80 17.53
N PRO A 492 -0.23 -3.05 17.06
CA PRO A 492 -0.01 -3.38 15.66
C PRO A 492 -0.87 -2.54 14.72
N LYS A 493 -0.39 -2.35 13.49
CA LYS A 493 -1.11 -1.61 12.43
C LYS A 493 -1.39 -0.15 12.80
N PHE A 494 -0.58 0.45 13.67
CA PHE A 494 -0.67 1.88 13.96
C PHE A 494 -0.20 2.72 12.78
N MET A 495 -1.00 3.70 12.40
CA MET A 495 -0.62 4.80 11.52
C MET A 495 -1.30 6.08 12.00
N PRO A 496 -0.57 7.19 12.19
CA PRO A 496 -1.18 8.46 12.53
C PRO A 496 -2.15 8.91 11.43
N GLN A 497 -3.41 9.15 11.81
CA GLN A 497 -4.45 9.77 10.96
C GLN A 497 -4.61 9.10 9.58
N PRO A 498 -4.95 7.79 9.54
CA PRO A 498 -5.22 7.08 8.31
C PRO A 498 -6.61 7.47 7.76
N TYR A 499 -6.82 7.31 6.46
CA TYR A 499 -8.13 7.40 5.79
C TYR A 499 -8.06 6.74 4.40
N GLY A 500 -9.15 6.76 3.64
CA GLY A 500 -9.21 6.04 2.36
C GLY A 500 -9.51 4.56 2.54
N GLY A 501 -8.89 3.72 1.71
CA GLY A 501 -9.21 2.29 1.61
C GLY A 501 -9.68 1.90 0.23
N TYR A 502 -9.00 2.33 -0.84
CA TYR A 502 -9.42 2.07 -2.21
C TYR A 502 -8.86 0.75 -2.73
N ILE A 503 -9.74 -0.24 -2.93
CA ILE A 503 -9.34 -1.57 -3.40
C ILE A 503 -8.78 -1.48 -4.81
N LEU A 504 -7.61 -2.08 -5.03
CA LEU A 504 -6.89 -2.08 -6.30
C LEU A 504 -7.44 -3.12 -7.28
N PRO A 505 -7.45 -2.82 -8.60
CA PRO A 505 -7.73 -3.81 -9.65
C PRO A 505 -6.83 -5.04 -9.52
N GLY A 506 -7.37 -6.21 -9.89
CA GLY A 506 -6.64 -7.49 -9.80
C GLY A 506 -6.67 -8.16 -8.42
N SER A 507 -7.19 -7.49 -7.39
CA SER A 507 -7.37 -8.06 -6.05
C SER A 507 -8.23 -9.33 -6.08
N THR A 508 -7.87 -10.31 -5.25
CA THR A 508 -8.66 -11.52 -4.97
C THR A 508 -9.06 -11.57 -3.50
N LEU A 509 -9.85 -12.57 -3.09
CA LEU A 509 -10.17 -12.74 -1.66
C LEU A 509 -8.98 -13.27 -0.84
N ASP A 510 -8.01 -13.92 -1.48
CA ASP A 510 -6.79 -14.44 -0.83
C ASP A 510 -5.59 -13.45 -0.92
N ASP A 511 -5.65 -12.48 -1.84
CA ASP A 511 -4.65 -11.43 -2.04
C ASP A 511 -5.35 -10.14 -2.46
N LEU A 512 -5.91 -9.43 -1.48
CA LEU A 512 -6.52 -8.12 -1.69
C LEU A 512 -5.47 -7.05 -1.48
N LYS A 513 -5.39 -6.09 -2.41
CA LYS A 513 -4.54 -4.91 -2.27
C LYS A 513 -5.40 -3.65 -2.25
N LEU A 514 -5.01 -2.67 -1.45
CA LEU A 514 -5.70 -1.39 -1.39
C LEU A 514 -4.74 -0.23 -1.14
N LEU A 515 -5.20 0.96 -1.49
CA LEU A 515 -4.52 2.22 -1.20
C LEU A 515 -5.20 2.94 -0.03
N GLY A 516 -4.41 3.21 1.02
CA GLY A 516 -4.83 3.97 2.20
C GLY A 516 -3.94 5.21 2.37
N SER A 517 -4.54 6.34 2.71
CA SER A 517 -3.83 7.61 2.83
C SER A 517 -3.48 7.94 4.27
N GLN A 518 -2.46 8.78 4.43
CA GLN A 518 -2.00 9.31 5.69
C GLN A 518 -1.90 10.82 5.61
N TRP A 519 -2.39 11.53 6.63
CA TRP A 519 -2.15 12.96 6.76
C TRP A 519 -1.84 13.33 8.19
N ASN A 520 -0.57 13.61 8.46
CA ASN A 520 -0.15 14.09 9.76
C ASN A 520 -0.44 15.59 9.93
N THR A 521 -1.45 15.90 10.73
CA THR A 521 -1.86 17.26 11.09
C THR A 521 -1.27 17.72 12.42
N ALA A 522 -0.29 17.01 12.97
CA ALA A 522 0.44 17.46 14.14
C ALA A 522 1.00 18.87 13.89
N LYS A 523 1.15 19.64 14.98
CA LYS A 523 1.68 20.99 14.94
C LYS A 523 3.05 21.01 15.61
N ASP A 524 3.95 21.84 15.09
CA ASP A 524 5.22 22.13 15.74
C ASP A 524 5.02 22.88 17.06
N GLY A 525 6.12 23.15 17.78
CA GLY A 525 6.10 23.87 19.06
C GLY A 525 5.53 25.30 18.99
N ASN A 526 5.35 25.85 17.78
CA ASN A 526 4.76 27.17 17.52
C ASN A 526 3.30 27.10 17.02
N GLY A 527 2.72 25.89 16.96
CA GLY A 527 1.34 25.69 16.52
C GLY A 527 1.16 25.66 15.00
N VAL A 528 2.24 25.57 14.22
CA VAL A 528 2.19 25.46 12.75
C VAL A 528 2.03 23.99 12.36
N PRO A 529 1.06 23.62 11.50
CA PRO A 529 0.94 22.25 11.02
C PRO A 529 2.22 21.76 10.35
N VAL A 530 2.69 20.58 10.74
CA VAL A 530 3.80 19.86 10.10
C VAL A 530 3.41 19.54 8.66
N GLY A 531 2.20 19.02 8.44
CA GLY A 531 1.61 18.78 7.12
C GLY A 531 2.23 17.62 6.34
N THR A 532 3.14 16.87 6.97
CA THR A 532 3.87 15.70 6.43
C THR A 532 3.94 14.59 7.49
N PRO A 533 3.82 13.30 7.10
CA PRO A 533 3.54 12.83 5.74
C PRO A 533 2.14 13.21 5.26
N TYR A 534 2.05 13.48 3.96
CA TYR A 534 0.79 13.57 3.21
C TYR A 534 0.91 12.68 1.98
N ASN A 535 0.53 11.42 2.17
CA ASN A 535 0.86 10.34 1.24
C ASN A 535 -0.25 9.30 1.12
N THR A 536 -0.05 8.42 0.14
CA THR A 536 -0.85 7.22 -0.10
C THR A 536 0.05 6.01 -0.04
N ARG A 537 -0.35 5.01 0.74
CA ARG A 537 0.37 3.78 1.00
C ARG A 537 -0.38 2.57 0.46
N GLU A 538 0.38 1.56 0.04
CA GLU A 538 -0.18 0.29 -0.40
C GLU A 538 -0.26 -0.70 0.76
N PHE A 539 -1.38 -1.40 0.87
CA PHE A 539 -1.57 -2.49 1.84
C PHE A 539 -1.96 -3.76 1.10
N GLN A 540 -1.36 -4.88 1.48
CA GLN A 540 -1.73 -6.23 1.07
C GLN A 540 -2.46 -6.92 2.23
N LEU A 541 -3.53 -7.64 1.96
CA LEU A 541 -4.30 -8.33 2.99
C LEU A 541 -4.97 -9.61 2.47
N ASN A 542 -5.15 -10.58 3.37
CA ASN A 542 -6.11 -11.66 3.19
C ASN A 542 -7.30 -11.35 4.11
N PRO A 543 -8.38 -10.74 3.62
CA PRO A 543 -9.53 -10.40 4.46
C PRO A 543 -10.22 -11.63 5.02
N PHE A 544 -10.92 -11.49 6.14
CA PHE A 544 -11.87 -12.52 6.56
C PHE A 544 -12.97 -12.64 5.51
N HIS A 545 -13.20 -13.84 4.99
CA HIS A 545 -14.25 -14.10 4.02
C HIS A 545 -14.86 -15.48 4.19
#